data_AF-A0A8J3HIG7-F1
#
_entry.id   AF-A0A8J3HIG7-F1
#
_cell.length_a   1.000
_cell.length_b   1.000
_cell.length_c   1.000
_cell.angle_alpha   90.00
_cell.angle_beta   90.00
_cell.angle_gamma   90.00
#
_symmetry.space_group_name_H-M   'P 1'
#
loop_
_entity.id
_entity.type
_entity.pdbx_description
1 polymer ?
#
loop_
_entity_poly.entity_id
_entity_poly.type
_entity_poly.pdbx_seq_one_letter_code
_entity_poly.pdbx_strand_id
1 'polypeptide(L)'
;MPNLEDVHAARRSELLAPVARLCAEAGVSVSVGEFTGQRGATVRALLSQADEGCWSAVVTVVRAHRIPAEHQWGGHSWTRSPESGYDLDSAGELVYEVQVHEDDDGSGGHSTRPLVLYRLHGTAQAAADELILWARRTGLFTTRTPVPDAARELRRQRRCFEHREAAAAAPRVTVDGVLPAHAAADVAVLDPAALCWHFPREQSGRFQRNAVVALAPYGNVRPHLRGSWLTVRTADDCLILSVADLIGANQRYRWDATPWLWHARHAGTPATDRWQVAEAGLAAPAFEALRRGEVPQALALSGVRVDDQLASLLAGRPSRAFRAELTDTWVHGLYQGLGESAPWRLGHAYRVWRDGRAALGLPVKEPVILFGLGGLGQQRKPKVALELAGDEPRLRLVFSGSNAVLPRALWTVPADLAARLHGWTPESAV
;
A
#
# COMPACT_ATOMS: atom_id res chain seq x y z
N MET A 1 -29.09 -30.84 11.29
CA MET A 1 -29.44 -31.63 10.09
C MET A 1 -28.55 -32.86 10.08
N PRO A 2 -29.07 -34.07 9.78
CA PRO A 2 -28.25 -35.27 9.75
C PRO A 2 -27.17 -35.12 8.68
N ASN A 3 -25.93 -35.41 9.06
CA ASN A 3 -24.78 -35.43 8.16
C ASN A 3 -25.02 -36.58 7.17
N LEU A 4 -25.50 -36.29 5.97
CA LEU A 4 -25.69 -37.30 4.94
C LEU A 4 -24.31 -37.79 4.53
N GLU A 5 -24.00 -39.05 4.85
CA GLU A 5 -22.79 -39.71 4.37
C GLU A 5 -22.70 -39.64 2.84
N ASP A 6 -21.47 -39.47 2.35
CA ASP A 6 -21.19 -39.44 0.92
C ASP A 6 -21.39 -40.82 0.29
N VAL A 7 -22.55 -41.03 -0.33
CA VAL A 7 -22.90 -42.26 -1.04
C VAL A 7 -21.92 -42.62 -2.17
N HIS A 8 -21.12 -41.65 -2.63
CA HIS A 8 -20.14 -41.82 -3.71
C HIS A 8 -18.69 -41.88 -3.21
N ALA A 9 -18.45 -42.03 -1.90
CA ALA A 9 -17.11 -41.89 -1.30
C ALA A 9 -16.02 -42.77 -1.95
N ALA A 10 -16.30 -44.04 -2.22
CA ALA A 10 -15.35 -44.96 -2.85
C ALA A 10 -15.00 -44.53 -4.28
N ARG A 11 -16.02 -44.27 -5.10
CA ARG A 11 -15.87 -43.82 -6.49
C ARG A 11 -15.14 -42.48 -6.58
N ARG A 12 -15.43 -41.53 -5.67
CA ARG A 12 -14.69 -40.26 -5.57
C ARG A 12 -13.22 -40.48 -5.25
N SER A 13 -12.92 -41.39 -4.33
CA SER A 13 -11.52 -41.70 -3.95
C SER A 13 -10.74 -42.23 -5.14
N GLU A 14 -11.33 -43.13 -5.94
CA GLU A 14 -10.73 -43.64 -7.17
C GLU A 14 -10.50 -42.53 -8.21
N LEU A 15 -11.49 -41.66 -8.42
CA LEU A 15 -11.40 -40.55 -9.37
C LEU A 15 -10.40 -39.47 -8.96
N LEU A 16 -10.15 -39.31 -7.65
CA LEU A 16 -9.18 -38.37 -7.09
C LEU A 16 -7.76 -38.93 -7.03
N ALA A 17 -7.58 -40.26 -7.08
CA ALA A 17 -6.26 -40.89 -7.00
C ALA A 17 -5.23 -40.39 -8.04
N PRO A 18 -5.60 -40.08 -9.31
CA PRO A 18 -4.67 -39.47 -10.25
C PRO A 18 -4.19 -38.08 -9.83
N VAL A 19 -5.07 -37.23 -9.29
CA VAL A 19 -4.69 -35.89 -8.78
C VAL A 19 -3.73 -36.04 -7.61
N ALA A 20 -4.03 -36.93 -6.67
CA ALA A 20 -3.18 -37.17 -5.51
C ALA A 20 -1.76 -37.62 -5.90
N ARG A 21 -1.66 -38.50 -6.90
CA ARG A 21 -0.37 -38.99 -7.42
C ARG A 21 0.45 -37.87 -8.05
N LEU A 22 -0.15 -37.05 -8.90
CA LEU A 22 0.52 -35.91 -9.54
C LEU A 22 0.99 -34.88 -8.50
N CYS A 23 0.18 -34.59 -7.49
CA CYS A 23 0.59 -33.73 -6.37
C CYS A 23 1.78 -34.32 -5.60
N ALA A 24 1.74 -35.62 -5.28
CA ALA A 24 2.82 -36.30 -4.57
C ALA A 24 4.14 -36.30 -5.37
N GLU A 25 4.07 -36.57 -6.68
CA GLU A 25 5.22 -36.48 -7.60
C GLU A 25 5.80 -35.06 -7.65
N ALA A 26 4.96 -34.04 -7.48
CA ALA A 26 5.36 -32.64 -7.42
C ALA A 26 5.80 -32.15 -6.02
N GLY A 27 5.78 -33.02 -5.01
CA GLY A 27 6.13 -32.71 -3.61
C GLY A 27 5.05 -31.92 -2.86
N VAL A 28 3.81 -31.95 -3.32
CA VAL A 28 2.68 -31.24 -2.70
C VAL A 28 1.91 -32.19 -1.79
N SER A 29 1.87 -31.85 -0.50
CA SER A 29 1.12 -32.60 0.51
C SER A 29 -0.38 -32.51 0.27
N VAL A 30 -1.00 -33.67 0.07
CA VAL A 30 -2.45 -33.83 -0.04
C VAL A 30 -2.90 -35.03 0.77
N SER A 31 -4.08 -34.94 1.38
CA SER A 31 -4.69 -36.04 2.12
C SER A 31 -6.12 -36.27 1.68
N VAL A 32 -6.57 -37.52 1.71
CA VAL A 32 -7.98 -37.83 1.47
C VAL A 32 -8.75 -37.56 2.75
N GLY A 33 -9.79 -36.73 2.67
CA GLY A 33 -10.60 -36.33 3.80
C GLY A 33 -12.04 -36.02 3.41
N GLU A 34 -12.76 -35.37 4.32
CA GLU A 34 -14.15 -34.97 4.12
C GLU A 34 -14.24 -33.45 4.03
N PHE A 35 -15.12 -32.98 3.15
CA PHE A 35 -15.38 -31.56 2.93
C PHE A 35 -16.88 -31.31 2.90
N THR A 36 -17.33 -30.32 3.68
CA THR A 36 -18.73 -29.90 3.68
C THR A 36 -18.91 -28.71 2.72
N GLY A 37 -19.60 -28.95 1.61
CA GLY A 37 -19.85 -27.91 0.61
C GLY A 37 -20.96 -26.92 1.01
N GLN A 38 -21.20 -25.92 0.16
CA GLN A 38 -22.12 -24.78 0.43
C GLN A 38 -23.59 -25.15 0.76
N ARG A 39 -24.04 -26.38 0.51
CA ARG A 39 -25.39 -26.86 0.87
C ARG A 39 -25.40 -27.85 2.05
N GLY A 40 -24.32 -27.92 2.82
CA GLY A 40 -24.20 -28.81 3.98
C GLY A 40 -23.96 -30.28 3.65
N ALA A 41 -23.78 -30.62 2.37
CA ALA A 41 -23.41 -31.97 1.95
C ALA A 41 -21.92 -32.21 2.22
N THR A 42 -21.62 -33.28 2.94
CA THR A 42 -20.26 -33.73 3.23
C THR A 42 -19.84 -34.74 2.17
N VAL A 43 -18.70 -34.49 1.51
CA VAL A 43 -18.18 -35.31 0.42
C VAL A 43 -16.71 -35.65 0.63
N ARG A 44 -16.29 -36.78 0.05
CA ARG A 44 -14.90 -37.17 -0.06
C ARG A 44 -14.16 -36.19 -0.97
N ALA A 45 -13.01 -35.72 -0.51
CA ALA A 45 -12.17 -34.77 -1.22
C ALA A 45 -10.68 -35.03 -0.94
N LEU A 46 -9.82 -34.46 -1.80
CA LEU A 46 -8.43 -34.21 -1.45
C LEU A 46 -8.34 -32.86 -0.76
N LEU A 47 -7.64 -32.83 0.36
CA LEU A 47 -7.38 -31.65 1.15
C LEU A 47 -5.89 -31.32 1.03
N SER A 48 -5.59 -30.04 0.84
CA SER A 48 -4.23 -29.50 0.87
C SER A 48 -4.22 -28.25 1.73
N GLN A 49 -3.14 -28.01 2.46
CA GLN A 49 -2.98 -26.83 3.30
C GLN A 49 -1.55 -26.32 3.19
N ALA A 50 -1.39 -25.01 3.27
CA ALA A 50 -0.07 -24.41 3.42
C ALA A 50 0.51 -24.75 4.80
N ASP A 51 1.84 -24.90 4.89
CA ASP A 51 2.54 -25.14 6.16
C ASP A 51 2.27 -24.03 7.20
N GLU A 52 2.07 -22.79 6.74
CA GLU A 52 1.78 -21.62 7.58
C GLU A 52 0.27 -21.36 7.76
N GLY A 53 -0.60 -22.25 7.25
CA GLY A 53 -2.07 -22.12 7.37
C GLY A 53 -2.69 -20.95 6.61
N CYS A 54 -1.92 -20.22 5.80
CA CYS A 54 -2.37 -19.02 5.11
C CYS A 54 -3.40 -19.28 4.00
N TRP A 55 -3.45 -20.50 3.48
CA TRP A 55 -4.52 -20.97 2.60
C TRP A 55 -4.74 -22.48 2.77
N SER A 56 -5.91 -22.93 2.35
CA SER A 56 -6.24 -24.35 2.19
C SER A 56 -6.94 -24.57 0.87
N ALA A 57 -6.84 -25.78 0.33
CA ALA A 57 -7.51 -26.15 -0.89
C ALA A 57 -8.23 -27.49 -0.75
N VAL A 58 -9.31 -27.60 -1.48
CA VAL A 58 -10.16 -28.79 -1.56
C VAL A 58 -10.31 -29.15 -3.03
N VAL A 59 -10.08 -30.42 -3.35
CA VAL A 59 -10.38 -30.97 -4.68
C VAL A 59 -11.38 -32.10 -4.53
N THR A 60 -12.51 -31.98 -5.22
CA THR A 60 -13.49 -33.04 -5.32
C THR A 60 -13.96 -33.22 -6.76
N VAL A 61 -14.85 -34.17 -7.01
CA VAL A 61 -15.38 -34.45 -8.34
C VAL A 61 -16.87 -34.11 -8.38
N VAL A 62 -17.31 -33.41 -9.42
CA VAL A 62 -18.71 -33.01 -9.58
C VAL A 62 -19.17 -33.26 -11.01
N ARG A 63 -20.48 -33.13 -11.23
CA ARG A 63 -21.08 -33.07 -12.56
C ARG A 63 -21.19 -31.61 -13.02
N ALA A 64 -20.74 -31.34 -14.24
CA ALA A 64 -20.79 -30.03 -14.85
C ALA A 64 -21.12 -30.10 -16.34
N HIS A 65 -21.50 -28.96 -16.91
CA HIS A 65 -21.73 -28.79 -18.35
C HIS A 65 -20.70 -27.83 -18.93
N ARG A 66 -20.28 -28.07 -20.17
CA ARG A 66 -19.41 -27.14 -20.89
C ARG A 66 -20.16 -25.85 -21.19
N ILE A 67 -19.48 -24.73 -20.97
CA ILE A 67 -19.97 -23.42 -21.39
C ILE A 67 -19.63 -23.25 -22.88
N PRO A 68 -20.60 -22.90 -23.74
CA PRO A 68 -20.35 -22.59 -25.15
C PRO A 68 -19.26 -21.52 -25.29
N ALA A 69 -18.41 -21.62 -26.31
CA ALA A 69 -17.20 -20.80 -26.43
C ALA A 69 -17.51 -19.28 -26.40
N GLU A 70 -18.62 -18.88 -27.01
CA GLU A 70 -19.16 -17.51 -27.05
C GLU A 70 -19.61 -16.97 -25.67
N HIS A 71 -19.79 -17.84 -24.68
CA HIS A 71 -20.21 -17.50 -23.33
C HIS A 71 -19.11 -17.74 -22.29
N GLN A 72 -17.92 -18.19 -22.71
CA GLN A 72 -16.79 -18.35 -21.81
C GLN A 72 -16.25 -16.99 -21.40
N TRP A 73 -16.19 -16.75 -20.09
CA TRP A 73 -15.59 -15.55 -19.51
C TRP A 73 -14.59 -15.95 -18.42
N GLY A 74 -13.48 -15.21 -18.30
CA GLY A 74 -12.48 -15.43 -17.25
C GLY A 74 -11.78 -16.80 -17.26
N GLY A 75 -11.82 -17.54 -18.38
CA GLY A 75 -11.24 -18.88 -18.48
C GLY A 75 -12.11 -20.00 -17.88
N HIS A 76 -13.38 -19.73 -17.59
CA HIS A 76 -14.33 -20.76 -17.16
C HIS A 76 -14.91 -21.48 -18.38
N SER A 77 -14.53 -22.74 -18.57
CA SER A 77 -15.11 -23.61 -19.62
C SER A 77 -16.26 -24.48 -19.14
N TRP A 78 -16.58 -24.41 -17.85
CA TRP A 78 -17.53 -25.30 -17.18
C TRP A 78 -18.45 -24.52 -16.25
N THR A 79 -19.71 -24.95 -16.19
CA THR A 79 -20.66 -24.50 -15.18
C THR A 79 -21.19 -25.71 -14.41
N ARG A 80 -21.27 -25.58 -13.09
CA ARG A 80 -21.79 -26.63 -12.21
C ARG A 80 -23.27 -26.84 -12.51
N SER A 81 -23.73 -28.09 -12.58
CA SER A 81 -25.17 -28.34 -12.66
C SER A 81 -25.85 -27.92 -11.34
N PRO A 82 -26.83 -27.00 -11.37
CA PRO A 82 -27.49 -26.50 -10.16
C PRO A 82 -28.34 -27.57 -9.46
N GLU A 83 -28.71 -28.61 -10.20
CA GLU A 83 -29.58 -29.72 -9.79
C GLU A 83 -28.78 -30.90 -9.22
N SER A 84 -27.56 -31.16 -9.73
CA SER A 84 -26.78 -32.35 -9.37
C SER A 84 -26.15 -32.28 -7.98
N GLY A 85 -25.89 -31.08 -7.44
CA GLY A 85 -25.15 -30.94 -6.19
C GLY A 85 -23.81 -31.69 -6.22
N TYR A 86 -23.67 -32.72 -5.38
CA TYR A 86 -22.55 -33.67 -5.36
C TYR A 86 -22.99 -35.11 -5.69
N ASP A 87 -24.10 -35.30 -6.38
CA ASP A 87 -24.46 -36.61 -6.92
C ASP A 87 -23.67 -36.88 -8.21
N LEU A 88 -22.91 -37.98 -8.23
CA LEU A 88 -22.13 -38.39 -9.40
C LEU A 88 -22.96 -39.12 -10.46
N ASP A 89 -24.21 -39.49 -10.17
CA ASP A 89 -25.09 -40.17 -11.13
C ASP A 89 -26.03 -39.22 -11.88
N SER A 90 -26.05 -37.96 -11.47
CA SER A 90 -26.73 -36.87 -12.18
C SER A 90 -26.15 -36.59 -13.57
N ALA A 91 -26.93 -35.91 -14.41
CA ALA A 91 -26.53 -35.54 -15.77
C ALA A 91 -25.33 -34.58 -15.81
N GLY A 92 -24.52 -34.67 -16.87
CA GLY A 92 -23.33 -33.84 -17.10
C GLY A 92 -22.04 -34.65 -17.22
N GLU A 93 -20.93 -33.97 -17.50
CA GLU A 93 -19.59 -34.57 -17.53
C GLU A 93 -18.98 -34.56 -16.12
N LEU A 94 -18.15 -35.56 -15.81
CA LEU A 94 -17.36 -35.56 -14.59
C LEU A 94 -16.21 -34.55 -14.73
N VAL A 95 -16.11 -33.65 -13.77
CA VAL A 95 -15.05 -32.65 -13.69
C VAL A 95 -14.51 -32.54 -12.28
N TYR A 96 -13.31 -32.02 -12.16
CA TYR A 96 -12.66 -31.72 -10.89
C TYR A 96 -13.04 -30.31 -10.44
N GLU A 97 -13.56 -30.20 -9.24
CA GLU A 97 -13.83 -28.94 -8.57
C GLU A 97 -12.68 -28.64 -7.63
N VAL A 98 -11.98 -27.53 -7.87
CA VAL A 98 -10.91 -27.01 -7.01
C VAL A 98 -11.45 -25.77 -6.30
N GLN A 99 -11.46 -25.82 -4.97
CA GLN A 99 -11.78 -24.69 -4.11
C GLN A 99 -10.53 -24.29 -3.32
N VAL A 100 -10.11 -23.04 -3.43
CA VAL A 100 -9.02 -22.48 -2.60
C VAL A 100 -9.61 -21.48 -1.64
N HIS A 101 -9.32 -21.67 -0.36
CA HIS A 101 -9.71 -20.81 0.75
C HIS A 101 -8.46 -20.08 1.26
N GLU A 102 -8.48 -18.76 1.24
CA GLU A 102 -7.44 -17.90 1.83
C GLU A 102 -8.10 -16.82 2.68
N ASP A 103 -7.45 -16.34 3.73
CA ASP A 103 -7.97 -15.23 4.52
C ASP A 103 -8.11 -13.95 3.68
N ASP A 104 -9.23 -13.24 3.85
CA ASP A 104 -9.44 -11.93 3.21
C ASP A 104 -8.24 -11.03 3.52
N ASP A 105 -7.68 -10.43 2.47
CA ASP A 105 -6.72 -9.35 2.61
C ASP A 105 -7.39 -8.02 3.01
N GLY A 106 -8.72 -8.05 3.17
CA GLY A 106 -9.56 -6.92 3.51
C GLY A 106 -9.96 -6.12 2.29
N SER A 107 -9.79 -6.63 1.06
CA SER A 107 -10.15 -5.95 -0.20
C SER A 107 -11.65 -5.94 -0.49
N GLY A 108 -12.42 -6.88 0.07
CA GLY A 108 -13.89 -6.96 -0.09
C GLY A 108 -14.70 -5.91 0.69
N GLY A 109 -14.18 -5.41 1.82
CA GLY A 109 -14.73 -4.25 2.54
C GLY A 109 -15.84 -4.58 3.52
N HIS A 110 -16.16 -5.86 3.60
CA HIS A 110 -16.93 -6.47 4.67
C HIS A 110 -15.96 -7.05 5.71
N SER A 111 -16.49 -7.57 6.83
CA SER A 111 -15.70 -8.34 7.79
C SER A 111 -14.85 -9.42 7.09
N THR A 112 -13.74 -9.85 7.69
CA THR A 112 -12.87 -10.93 7.19
C THR A 112 -13.71 -12.12 6.73
N ARG A 113 -13.92 -12.24 5.41
CA ARG A 113 -14.60 -13.37 4.79
C ARG A 113 -13.56 -14.15 4.02
N PRO A 114 -13.36 -15.45 4.28
CA PRO A 114 -12.38 -16.22 3.53
C PRO A 114 -12.66 -16.04 2.03
N LEU A 115 -11.62 -15.65 1.30
CA LEU A 115 -11.63 -15.64 -0.14
C LEU A 115 -11.77 -17.10 -0.58
N VAL A 116 -12.87 -17.41 -1.26
CA VAL A 116 -13.08 -18.72 -1.86
C VAL A 116 -12.95 -18.58 -3.37
N LEU A 117 -11.88 -19.14 -3.93
CA LEU A 117 -11.68 -19.22 -5.36
C LEU A 117 -12.17 -20.57 -5.84
N TYR A 118 -12.98 -20.52 -6.89
CA TYR A 118 -13.70 -21.67 -7.40
C TYR A 118 -13.33 -21.90 -8.86
N ARG A 119 -12.83 -23.08 -9.19
CA ARG A 119 -12.58 -23.49 -10.58
C ARG A 119 -12.97 -24.94 -10.83
N LEU A 120 -13.37 -25.19 -12.09
CA LEU A 120 -13.75 -26.50 -12.60
C LEU A 120 -12.79 -26.90 -13.72
N HIS A 121 -12.26 -28.10 -13.64
CA HIS A 121 -11.25 -28.63 -14.55
C HIS A 121 -11.70 -29.97 -15.15
N GLY A 122 -11.56 -30.11 -16.47
CA GLY A 122 -11.99 -31.33 -17.18
C GLY A 122 -11.03 -32.52 -17.02
N THR A 123 -9.84 -32.33 -16.44
CA THR A 123 -8.82 -33.38 -16.32
C THR A 123 -8.16 -33.35 -14.94
N ALA A 124 -7.68 -34.52 -14.50
CA ALA A 124 -6.91 -34.63 -13.26
C ALA A 124 -5.63 -33.79 -13.31
N GLN A 125 -4.97 -33.76 -14.48
CA GLN A 125 -3.76 -32.96 -14.69
C GLN A 125 -4.02 -31.48 -14.41
N ALA A 126 -5.06 -30.90 -15.00
CA ALA A 126 -5.35 -29.47 -14.81
C ALA A 126 -5.73 -29.13 -13.36
N ALA A 127 -6.40 -30.05 -12.65
CA ALA A 127 -6.70 -29.86 -11.23
C ALA A 127 -5.45 -29.97 -10.35
N ALA A 128 -4.55 -30.91 -10.65
CA ALA A 128 -3.27 -31.04 -9.98
C ALA A 128 -2.37 -29.83 -10.24
N ASP A 129 -2.29 -29.35 -11.49
CA ASP A 129 -1.50 -28.18 -11.87
C ASP A 129 -1.94 -26.92 -11.11
N GLU A 130 -3.26 -26.73 -10.91
CA GLU A 130 -3.78 -25.63 -10.09
C GLU A 130 -3.28 -25.75 -8.64
N LEU A 131 -3.43 -26.92 -8.00
CA LEU A 131 -2.93 -27.14 -6.63
C LEU A 131 -1.41 -26.94 -6.52
N ILE A 132 -0.65 -27.48 -7.48
CA ILE A 132 0.80 -27.37 -7.53
C ILE A 132 1.23 -25.92 -7.68
N LEU A 133 0.53 -25.16 -8.54
CA LEU A 133 0.76 -23.73 -8.69
C LEU A 133 0.55 -23.03 -7.35
N TRP A 134 -0.58 -23.25 -6.69
CA TRP A 134 -0.88 -22.67 -5.36
C TRP A 134 0.18 -22.98 -4.31
N ALA A 135 0.56 -24.26 -4.19
CA ALA A 135 1.62 -24.69 -3.27
C ALA A 135 2.97 -24.01 -3.54
N ARG A 136 3.25 -23.66 -4.79
CA ARG A 136 4.52 -23.04 -5.20
C ARG A 136 4.48 -21.51 -5.24
N ARG A 137 3.30 -20.86 -5.15
CA ARG A 137 3.16 -19.41 -5.35
C ARG A 137 4.10 -18.60 -4.47
N THR A 138 4.22 -18.92 -3.19
CA THR A 138 5.11 -18.17 -2.28
C THR A 138 6.55 -18.15 -2.79
N GLY A 139 7.08 -19.29 -3.21
CA GLY A 139 8.42 -19.39 -3.78
C GLY A 139 8.54 -18.75 -5.16
N LEU A 140 7.55 -18.95 -6.04
CA LEU A 140 7.56 -18.42 -7.41
C LEU A 140 7.51 -16.90 -7.48
N PHE A 141 6.85 -16.26 -6.50
CA PHE A 141 6.65 -14.82 -6.48
C PHE A 141 7.43 -14.10 -5.38
N THR A 142 8.34 -14.81 -4.70
CA THR A 142 9.33 -14.13 -3.86
C THR A 142 10.24 -13.32 -4.77
N THR A 143 10.33 -12.01 -4.51
CA THR A 143 11.21 -11.09 -5.23
C THR A 143 12.37 -10.64 -4.35
N ARG A 144 13.43 -10.17 -5.00
CA ARG A 144 14.54 -9.53 -4.30
C ARG A 144 14.12 -8.13 -3.86
N THR A 145 14.41 -7.81 -2.60
CA THR A 145 14.18 -6.44 -2.10
C THR A 145 15.06 -5.44 -2.84
N PRO A 146 14.53 -4.26 -3.22
CA PRO A 146 15.29 -3.23 -3.90
C PRO A 146 16.50 -2.79 -3.06
N VAL A 147 17.70 -2.95 -3.62
CA VAL A 147 18.92 -2.40 -3.04
C VAL A 147 19.24 -1.09 -3.78
N PRO A 148 19.22 0.07 -3.11
CA PRO A 148 19.53 1.34 -3.76
C PRO A 148 21.00 1.36 -4.19
N ASP A 149 21.26 1.88 -5.38
CA ASP A 149 22.61 2.29 -5.77
C ASP A 149 23.00 3.52 -4.96
N ALA A 150 23.75 3.30 -3.89
CA ALA A 150 24.13 4.33 -2.93
C ALA A 150 24.87 5.51 -3.58
N ALA A 151 25.67 5.25 -4.63
CA ALA A 151 26.39 6.31 -5.33
C ALA A 151 25.45 7.12 -6.23
N ARG A 152 24.52 6.47 -6.93
CA ARG A 152 23.49 7.14 -7.72
C ARG A 152 22.55 7.95 -6.84
N GLU A 153 22.12 7.42 -5.71
CA GLU A 153 21.22 8.11 -4.78
C GLU A 153 21.92 9.30 -4.13
N LEU A 154 23.17 9.17 -3.69
CA LEU A 154 23.94 10.30 -3.17
C LEU A 154 24.11 11.41 -4.22
N ARG A 155 24.43 11.06 -5.48
CA ARG A 155 24.48 12.04 -6.58
C ARG A 155 23.14 12.73 -6.80
N ARG A 156 22.02 12.00 -6.71
CA ARG A 156 20.67 12.57 -6.80
C ARG A 156 20.38 13.53 -5.65
N GLN A 157 20.64 13.12 -4.42
CA GLN A 157 20.42 13.94 -3.22
C GLN A 157 21.27 15.22 -3.26
N ARG A 158 22.53 15.11 -3.71
CA ARG A 158 23.43 16.26 -3.89
C ARG A 158 22.90 17.25 -4.94
N ARG A 159 22.48 16.77 -6.11
CA ARG A 159 21.84 17.64 -7.13
C ARG A 159 20.57 18.32 -6.60
N CYS A 160 19.74 17.59 -5.86
CA CYS A 160 18.57 18.17 -5.21
C CYS A 160 18.95 19.28 -4.22
N PHE A 161 20.00 19.07 -3.42
CA PHE A 161 20.52 20.06 -2.48
C PHE A 161 21.01 21.32 -3.20
N GLU A 162 21.87 21.18 -4.21
CA GLU A 162 22.40 22.31 -5.00
C GLU A 162 21.28 23.12 -5.67
N HIS A 163 20.26 22.45 -6.22
CA HIS A 163 19.09 23.11 -6.77
C HIS A 163 18.18 23.77 -5.71
N ARG A 164 18.19 23.28 -4.47
CA ARG A 164 17.48 23.95 -3.37
C ARG A 164 18.18 25.23 -2.96
N GLU A 165 19.51 25.20 -2.82
CA GLU A 165 20.31 26.40 -2.54
C GLU A 165 20.13 27.45 -3.62
N ALA A 166 20.34 27.09 -4.89
CA ALA A 166 20.23 28.04 -6.00
C ALA A 166 18.83 28.68 -6.07
N ALA A 167 17.76 27.89 -5.87
CA ALA A 167 16.39 28.39 -5.89
C ALA A 167 16.04 29.24 -4.66
N ALA A 168 16.63 28.96 -3.50
CA ALA A 168 16.41 29.73 -2.28
C ALA A 168 17.21 31.05 -2.29
N ALA A 169 18.40 31.07 -2.89
CA ALA A 169 19.24 32.26 -3.03
C ALA A 169 18.68 33.27 -4.05
N ALA A 170 17.98 32.81 -5.08
CA ALA A 170 17.32 33.64 -6.08
C ALA A 170 15.86 33.20 -6.31
N PRO A 171 14.97 33.40 -5.32
CA PRO A 171 13.62 32.86 -5.38
C PRO A 171 12.79 33.54 -6.46
N ARG A 172 12.24 32.72 -7.35
CA ARG A 172 11.33 33.16 -8.42
C ARG A 172 9.92 32.73 -8.08
N VAL A 173 9.20 33.58 -7.36
CA VAL A 173 7.81 33.34 -6.94
C VAL A 173 6.93 34.45 -7.50
N THR A 174 5.83 34.07 -8.16
CA THR A 174 4.87 35.02 -8.72
C THR A 174 3.45 34.63 -8.33
N VAL A 175 2.54 35.59 -8.41
CA VAL A 175 1.11 35.39 -8.12
C VAL A 175 0.36 35.34 -9.45
N ASP A 176 -0.50 34.34 -9.61
CA ASP A 176 -1.40 34.21 -10.75
C ASP A 176 -2.69 34.99 -10.50
N GLY A 177 -2.89 36.05 -11.28
CA GLY A 177 -4.07 36.90 -11.22
C GLY A 177 -4.22 37.71 -9.93
N VAL A 178 -5.46 38.09 -9.63
CA VAL A 178 -5.81 38.87 -8.43
C VAL A 178 -6.24 37.92 -7.33
N LEU A 179 -5.54 37.95 -6.19
CA LEU A 179 -5.88 37.13 -5.04
C LEU A 179 -6.99 37.79 -4.19
N PRO A 180 -7.90 36.99 -3.60
CA PRO A 180 -8.77 37.45 -2.53
C PRO A 180 -7.97 38.06 -1.37
N ALA A 181 -8.56 39.01 -0.64
CA ALA A 181 -7.85 39.77 0.41
C ALA A 181 -7.19 38.89 1.50
N HIS A 182 -7.86 37.81 1.92
CA HIS A 182 -7.30 36.86 2.89
C HIS A 182 -6.08 36.12 2.33
N ALA A 183 -6.08 35.79 1.04
CA ALA A 183 -4.94 35.14 0.38
C ALA A 183 -3.79 36.11 0.14
N ALA A 184 -4.11 37.36 -0.20
CA ALA A 184 -3.12 38.43 -0.31
C ALA A 184 -2.40 38.68 1.03
N ALA A 185 -3.10 38.57 2.16
CA ALA A 185 -2.50 38.71 3.49
C ALA A 185 -1.47 37.60 3.79
N ASP A 186 -1.78 36.35 3.47
CA ASP A 186 -0.82 35.24 3.64
C ASP A 186 0.37 35.34 2.68
N VAL A 187 0.13 35.78 1.43
CA VAL A 187 1.21 36.01 0.46
C VAL A 187 2.13 37.15 0.90
N ALA A 188 1.60 38.18 1.57
CA ALA A 188 2.41 39.28 2.10
C ALA A 188 3.39 38.86 3.21
N VAL A 189 3.16 37.72 3.87
CA VAL A 189 4.01 37.15 4.93
C VAL A 189 4.68 35.84 4.52
N LEU A 190 4.65 35.54 3.21
CA LEU A 190 5.37 34.42 2.61
C LEU A 190 6.89 34.62 2.79
N ASP A 191 7.59 33.53 3.01
CA ASP A 191 9.04 33.42 2.84
C ASP A 191 9.33 32.73 1.50
N PRO A 192 9.70 33.49 0.45
CA PRO A 192 9.96 32.93 -0.87
C PRO A 192 11.14 31.96 -0.89
N ALA A 193 12.17 32.21 -0.06
CA ALA A 193 13.36 31.38 0.01
C ALA A 193 13.03 30.03 0.66
N ALA A 194 12.32 30.03 1.78
CA ALA A 194 11.85 28.80 2.43
C ALA A 194 10.93 27.99 1.51
N LEU A 195 9.98 28.66 0.84
CA LEU A 195 9.08 28.01 -0.12
C LEU A 195 9.87 27.31 -1.24
N CYS A 196 10.82 28.03 -1.88
CA CYS A 196 11.70 27.47 -2.91
C CYS A 196 12.57 26.32 -2.36
N TRP A 197 13.15 26.49 -1.17
CA TRP A 197 14.00 25.49 -0.52
C TRP A 197 13.23 24.20 -0.28
N HIS A 198 11.98 24.26 0.19
CA HIS A 198 11.22 23.08 0.61
C HIS A 198 10.36 22.46 -0.50
N PHE A 199 10.09 23.17 -1.61
CA PHE A 199 9.20 22.68 -2.67
C PHE A 199 9.59 21.27 -3.17
N PRO A 200 8.63 20.38 -3.50
CA PRO A 200 8.92 19.03 -3.98
C PRO A 200 9.86 19.01 -5.19
N ARG A 201 10.77 18.02 -5.25
CA ARG A 201 11.79 17.90 -6.31
C ARG A 201 11.65 16.60 -7.09
N GLU A 202 11.94 16.67 -8.38
CA GLU A 202 12.15 15.51 -9.25
C GLU A 202 13.54 14.88 -9.05
N GLN A 203 13.79 13.73 -9.67
CA GLN A 203 15.11 13.07 -9.65
C GLN A 203 16.24 13.92 -10.28
N SER A 204 15.86 14.89 -11.13
CA SER A 204 16.77 15.87 -11.72
C SER A 204 17.24 16.94 -10.73
N GLY A 205 16.53 17.10 -9.60
CA GLY A 205 16.73 18.21 -8.65
C GLY A 205 15.84 19.43 -8.92
N ARG A 206 15.19 19.50 -10.08
CA ARG A 206 14.23 20.57 -10.43
C ARG A 206 12.93 20.45 -9.65
N PHE A 207 12.15 21.54 -9.63
CA PHE A 207 10.79 21.52 -9.07
C PHE A 207 9.95 20.43 -9.73
N GLN A 208 9.17 19.71 -8.93
CA GLN A 208 8.30 18.66 -9.41
C GLN A 208 7.11 19.25 -10.17
N ARG A 209 7.03 19.01 -11.49
CA ARG A 209 6.07 19.67 -12.40
C ARG A 209 4.60 19.49 -12.02
N ASN A 210 4.26 18.29 -11.57
CA ASN A 210 2.89 17.92 -11.24
C ASN A 210 2.55 18.12 -9.74
N ALA A 211 3.45 18.73 -8.95
CA ALA A 211 3.16 19.00 -7.56
C ALA A 211 2.21 20.20 -7.43
N VAL A 212 1.14 20.01 -6.65
CA VAL A 212 0.32 21.08 -6.11
C VAL A 212 0.53 21.08 -4.61
N VAL A 213 1.12 22.16 -4.09
CA VAL A 213 1.37 22.34 -2.66
C VAL A 213 0.27 23.21 -2.08
N ALA A 214 -0.54 22.67 -1.16
CA ALA A 214 -1.58 23.41 -0.47
C ALA A 214 -1.01 24.03 0.81
N LEU A 215 -0.97 25.36 0.89
CA LEU A 215 -0.33 26.12 1.96
C LEU A 215 -1.31 26.43 3.11
N ALA A 216 -2.44 27.05 2.79
CA ALA A 216 -3.42 27.50 3.78
C ALA A 216 -4.86 27.32 3.24
N PRO A 217 -5.81 26.83 4.05
CA PRO A 217 -7.23 26.80 3.70
C PRO A 217 -7.93 28.14 3.95
N TYR A 218 -8.96 28.47 3.16
CA TYR A 218 -9.75 29.69 3.32
C TYR A 218 -11.24 29.45 3.48
N GLY A 219 -11.84 30.09 4.49
CA GLY A 219 -13.23 29.89 4.89
C GLY A 219 -13.42 28.64 5.75
N ASN A 220 -14.65 28.13 5.84
CA ASN A 220 -14.98 26.92 6.63
C ASN A 220 -14.57 25.63 5.89
N VAL A 221 -13.29 25.49 5.55
CA VAL A 221 -12.79 24.33 4.81
C VAL A 221 -12.66 23.14 5.74
N ARG A 222 -13.54 22.15 5.56
CA ARG A 222 -13.32 20.82 6.11
C ARG A 222 -12.40 20.06 5.15
N PRO A 223 -11.27 19.45 5.59
CA PRO A 223 -10.31 18.83 4.68
C PRO A 223 -10.89 17.75 3.75
N HIS A 224 -11.97 17.07 4.15
CA HIS A 224 -12.61 16.03 3.34
C HIS A 224 -13.60 16.58 2.30
N LEU A 225 -13.89 17.88 2.32
CA LEU A 225 -14.73 18.56 1.34
C LEU A 225 -13.85 19.40 0.42
N ARG A 226 -14.40 19.73 -0.75
CA ARG A 226 -13.79 20.72 -1.63
C ARG A 226 -13.95 22.10 -1.00
N GLY A 227 -12.87 22.85 -0.93
CA GLY A 227 -12.87 24.23 -0.48
C GLY A 227 -11.66 24.97 -1.03
N SER A 228 -11.60 26.28 -0.81
CA SER A 228 -10.56 27.13 -1.38
C SER A 228 -9.26 27.06 -0.57
N TRP A 229 -8.14 26.96 -1.27
CA TRP A 229 -6.80 26.91 -0.67
C TRP A 229 -5.86 27.88 -1.37
N LEU A 230 -4.94 28.49 -0.62
CA LEU A 230 -3.70 29.00 -1.20
C LEU A 230 -2.86 27.83 -1.65
N THR A 231 -2.44 27.86 -2.91
CA THR A 231 -1.68 26.80 -3.52
C THR A 231 -0.44 27.33 -4.24
N VAL A 232 0.56 26.47 -4.32
CA VAL A 232 1.77 26.71 -5.11
C VAL A 232 1.92 25.58 -6.12
N ARG A 233 2.15 25.97 -7.37
CA ARG A 233 2.51 25.08 -8.47
C ARG A 233 3.81 25.57 -9.09
N THR A 234 4.41 24.76 -9.95
CA THR A 234 5.55 25.18 -10.73
C THR A 234 5.14 25.44 -12.18
N ALA A 235 5.69 26.50 -12.76
CA ALA A 235 5.71 26.76 -14.18
C ALA A 235 7.18 27.01 -14.57
N ASP A 236 7.76 26.06 -15.29
CA ASP A 236 9.20 25.98 -15.56
C ASP A 236 10.05 26.05 -14.27
N ASP A 237 10.89 27.07 -14.13
CA ASP A 237 11.74 27.30 -12.95
C ASP A 237 11.16 28.36 -12.00
N CYS A 238 9.86 28.67 -12.12
CA CYS A 238 9.14 29.61 -11.27
C CYS A 238 8.06 28.90 -10.45
N LEU A 239 7.83 29.37 -9.22
CA LEU A 239 6.71 28.96 -8.39
C LEU A 239 5.57 29.97 -8.54
N ILE A 240 4.37 29.47 -8.79
CA ILE A 240 3.17 30.25 -9.07
C ILE A 240 2.18 30.04 -7.91
N LEU A 241 1.86 31.13 -7.22
CA LEU A 241 0.85 31.22 -6.16
C LEU A 241 -0.52 31.47 -6.77
N SER A 242 -1.53 30.71 -6.35
CA SER A 242 -2.91 30.90 -6.77
C SER A 242 -3.88 30.41 -5.70
N VAL A 243 -5.15 30.82 -5.79
CA VAL A 243 -6.22 30.18 -5.02
C VAL A 243 -6.89 29.12 -5.88
N ALA A 244 -7.00 27.89 -5.36
CA ALA A 244 -7.65 26.79 -6.05
C ALA A 244 -8.55 25.98 -5.11
N ASP A 245 -9.63 25.44 -5.67
CA ASP A 245 -10.56 24.59 -4.94
C ASP A 245 -10.08 23.14 -4.91
N LEU A 246 -9.65 22.69 -3.73
CA LEU A 246 -9.07 21.37 -3.50
C LEU A 246 -9.84 20.62 -2.42
N ILE A 247 -9.81 19.28 -2.52
CA ILE A 247 -10.10 18.43 -1.37
C ILE A 247 -8.78 18.26 -0.60
N GLY A 248 -8.61 19.00 0.49
CA GLY A 248 -7.36 19.07 1.24
C GLY A 248 -6.85 17.73 1.78
N ALA A 249 -7.76 16.82 2.14
CA ALA A 249 -7.44 15.48 2.60
C ALA A 249 -6.77 14.62 1.51
N ASN A 250 -7.02 14.91 0.23
CA ASN A 250 -6.44 14.17 -0.89
C ASN A 250 -5.05 14.71 -1.29
N GLN A 251 -4.60 15.82 -0.69
CA GLN A 251 -3.36 16.47 -1.08
C GLN A 251 -2.18 15.89 -0.31
N ARG A 252 -1.26 15.24 -1.04
CA ARG A 252 0.00 14.72 -0.48
C ARG A 252 0.89 15.84 0.05
N TYR A 253 0.95 16.97 -0.66
CA TYR A 253 1.76 18.13 -0.31
C TYR A 253 0.87 19.19 0.35
N ARG A 254 0.51 18.96 1.61
CA ARG A 254 -0.24 19.92 2.42
C ARG A 254 0.68 20.44 3.54
N TRP A 255 0.84 21.76 3.62
CA TRP A 255 1.80 22.42 4.50
C TRP A 255 1.13 23.32 5.55
N ASP A 256 -0.20 23.24 5.68
CA ASP A 256 -0.99 23.91 6.70
C ASP A 256 -0.55 23.56 8.13
N ALA A 257 -0.13 22.31 8.35
CA ALA A 257 0.40 21.84 9.62
C ALA A 257 1.92 22.03 9.79
N THR A 258 2.60 22.62 8.80
CA THR A 258 4.06 22.85 8.79
C THR A 258 4.39 24.22 8.18
N PRO A 259 3.90 25.33 8.78
CA PRO A 259 4.02 26.67 8.20
C PRO A 259 5.48 27.15 8.07
N TRP A 260 6.41 26.60 8.85
CA TRP A 260 7.85 26.87 8.74
C TRP A 260 8.46 26.51 7.37
N LEU A 261 7.74 25.77 6.53
CA LEU A 261 8.18 25.48 5.16
C LEU A 261 8.01 26.67 4.20
N TRP A 262 7.23 27.69 4.56
CA TRP A 262 6.82 28.74 3.61
C TRP A 262 6.46 30.09 4.22
N HIS A 263 6.21 30.18 5.52
CA HIS A 263 5.66 31.36 6.17
C HIS A 263 6.74 32.05 7.04
N ALA A 264 7.01 33.34 6.79
CA ALA A 264 8.13 34.07 7.41
C ALA A 264 8.07 34.13 8.95
N ARG A 265 6.88 34.30 9.53
CA ARG A 265 6.66 34.24 10.99
C ARG A 265 7.08 32.93 11.65
N HIS A 266 7.21 31.86 10.87
CA HIS A 266 7.60 30.53 11.34
C HIS A 266 9.03 30.16 10.94
N ALA A 267 9.82 31.07 10.34
CA ALA A 267 11.20 30.80 9.94
C ALA A 267 12.07 30.36 11.14
N GLY A 268 11.85 30.96 12.31
CA GLY A 268 12.54 30.61 13.56
C GLY A 268 12.01 29.36 14.29
N THR A 269 11.20 28.51 13.65
CA THR A 269 10.71 27.28 14.28
C THR A 269 11.90 26.40 14.70
N PRO A 270 12.02 26.01 15.99
CA PRO A 270 13.16 25.24 16.48
C PRO A 270 13.39 23.96 15.69
N ALA A 271 14.66 23.59 15.51
CA ALA A 271 15.04 22.34 14.83
C ALA A 271 14.39 21.12 15.48
N THR A 272 14.22 21.12 16.80
CA THR A 272 13.51 20.08 17.55
C THR A 272 12.09 19.84 17.07
N ASP A 273 11.38 20.91 16.72
CA ASP A 273 9.99 20.85 16.27
C ASP A 273 9.89 20.55 14.77
N ARG A 274 10.85 21.02 13.97
CA ARG A 274 10.90 20.69 12.54
C ARG A 274 11.26 19.22 12.32
N TRP A 275 12.29 18.75 13.01
CA TRP A 275 12.91 17.44 12.84
C TRP A 275 12.26 16.36 13.68
N GLN A 276 11.57 16.75 14.77
CA GLN A 276 10.94 15.88 15.76
C GLN A 276 11.94 14.95 16.46
N VAL A 277 13.15 15.48 16.66
CA VAL A 277 14.27 14.90 17.41
C VAL A 277 15.05 16.05 18.04
N ALA A 278 15.60 15.84 19.24
CA ALA A 278 16.34 16.89 19.95
C ALA A 278 17.56 17.40 19.16
N GLU A 279 18.23 16.51 18.44
CA GLU A 279 19.39 16.81 17.61
C GLU A 279 19.45 15.85 16.41
N ALA A 280 20.14 16.27 15.35
CA ALA A 280 20.24 15.50 14.11
C ALA A 280 20.86 14.10 14.33
N GLY A 281 21.81 13.97 15.27
CA GLY A 281 22.50 12.71 15.58
C GLY A 281 21.56 11.58 15.98
N LEU A 282 20.42 11.90 16.61
CA LEU A 282 19.42 10.90 17.01
C LEU A 282 18.67 10.29 15.81
N ALA A 283 18.54 11.03 14.71
CA ALA A 283 17.94 10.53 13.47
C ALA A 283 18.93 9.77 12.57
N ALA A 284 20.23 9.96 12.78
CA ALA A 284 21.27 9.45 11.89
C ALA A 284 21.26 7.93 11.70
N PRO A 285 21.08 7.09 12.75
CA PRO A 285 21.07 5.63 12.57
C PRO A 285 19.94 5.14 11.64
N ALA A 286 18.72 5.64 11.84
CA ALA A 286 17.57 5.28 11.01
C ALA A 286 17.71 5.83 9.58
N PHE A 287 18.25 7.05 9.45
CA PHE A 287 18.53 7.65 8.14
C PHE A 287 19.55 6.84 7.34
N GLU A 288 20.67 6.43 7.93
CA GLU A 288 21.67 5.62 7.23
C GLU A 288 21.16 4.23 6.86
N ALA A 289 20.33 3.60 7.72
CA ALA A 289 19.66 2.35 7.37
C ALA A 289 18.77 2.52 6.13
N LEU A 290 17.95 3.58 6.05
CA LEU A 290 17.16 3.87 4.84
C LEU A 290 18.05 4.07 3.62
N ARG A 291 19.18 4.76 3.78
CA ARG A 291 20.14 5.04 2.69
C ARG A 291 20.77 3.76 2.12
N ARG A 292 20.97 2.74 2.96
CA ARG A 292 21.42 1.39 2.55
C ARG A 292 20.30 0.50 2.02
N GLY A 293 19.05 0.95 2.06
CA GLY A 293 17.88 0.14 1.71
C GLY A 293 17.45 -0.82 2.82
N GLU A 294 18.00 -0.70 4.03
CA GLU A 294 17.68 -1.51 5.20
C GLU A 294 16.40 -0.99 5.89
N VAL A 295 15.31 -0.90 5.13
CA VAL A 295 14.02 -0.35 5.60
C VAL A 295 13.53 -1.01 6.90
N PRO A 296 13.54 -2.36 7.06
CA PRO A 296 13.14 -2.98 8.32
C PRO A 296 13.95 -2.52 9.53
N GLN A 297 15.26 -2.32 9.34
CA GLN A 297 16.15 -1.84 10.40
C GLN A 297 15.83 -0.38 10.77
N ALA A 298 15.58 0.49 9.78
CA ALA A 298 15.21 1.88 10.03
C ALA A 298 13.90 2.00 10.84
N LEU A 299 12.91 1.16 10.51
CA LEU A 299 11.65 1.07 11.25
C LEU A 299 11.88 0.60 12.69
N ALA A 300 12.67 -0.47 12.89
CA ALA A 300 12.99 -1.02 14.20
C ALA A 300 13.75 -0.01 15.09
N LEU A 301 14.75 0.68 14.54
CA LEU A 301 15.50 1.74 15.23
C LEU A 301 14.61 2.91 15.69
N SER A 302 13.45 3.07 15.06
CA SER A 302 12.48 4.13 15.38
C SER A 302 11.26 3.62 16.15
N GLY A 303 11.26 2.36 16.60
CA GLY A 303 10.14 1.77 17.34
C GLY A 303 8.86 1.60 16.52
N VAL A 304 8.96 1.50 15.19
CA VAL A 304 7.81 1.36 14.30
C VAL A 304 7.52 -0.11 14.04
N ARG A 305 6.31 -0.56 14.42
CA ARG A 305 5.85 -1.92 14.14
C ARG A 305 5.26 -2.03 12.74
N VAL A 306 5.22 -3.24 12.20
CA VAL A 306 4.52 -3.58 10.96
C VAL A 306 3.55 -4.73 11.21
N ASP A 307 2.49 -4.85 10.41
CA ASP A 307 1.69 -6.08 10.40
C ASP A 307 2.34 -7.19 9.57
N ASP A 308 1.81 -8.41 9.67
CA ASP A 308 2.38 -9.60 9.04
C ASP A 308 2.39 -9.49 7.50
N GLN A 309 1.41 -8.79 6.94
CA GLN A 309 1.34 -8.56 5.49
C GLN A 309 2.48 -7.64 5.01
N LEU A 310 2.73 -6.52 5.70
CA LEU A 310 3.87 -5.67 5.39
C LEU A 310 5.21 -6.34 5.75
N ALA A 311 5.28 -7.12 6.83
CA ALA A 311 6.47 -7.88 7.18
C ALA A 311 6.86 -8.86 6.07
N SER A 312 5.88 -9.53 5.46
CA SER A 312 6.08 -10.42 4.32
C SER A 312 6.64 -9.67 3.11
N LEU A 313 6.04 -8.53 2.75
CA LEU A 313 6.51 -7.69 1.64
C LEU A 313 7.90 -7.10 1.91
N LEU A 314 8.19 -6.68 3.15
CA LEU A 314 9.53 -6.23 3.54
C LEU A 314 10.58 -7.35 3.44
N ALA A 315 10.16 -8.61 3.54
CA ALA A 315 11.01 -9.77 3.30
C ALA A 315 11.03 -10.21 1.83
N GLY A 316 10.43 -9.45 0.91
CA GLY A 316 10.34 -9.80 -0.51
C GLY A 316 9.34 -10.92 -0.83
N ARG A 317 8.51 -11.32 0.13
CA ARG A 317 7.57 -12.43 0.00
C ARG A 317 6.14 -11.93 -0.26
N PRO A 318 5.30 -12.72 -0.95
CA PRO A 318 3.89 -12.39 -1.10
C PRO A 318 3.21 -12.18 0.26
N SER A 319 2.37 -11.16 0.38
CA SER A 319 1.53 -11.00 1.58
C SER A 319 0.36 -11.99 1.59
N ARG A 320 -0.07 -12.44 0.41
CA ARG A 320 -1.12 -13.44 0.16
C ARG A 320 -0.83 -14.19 -1.14
N ALA A 321 -1.19 -15.46 -1.19
CA ALA A 321 -1.00 -16.32 -2.34
C ALA A 321 -1.92 -15.92 -3.52
N PHE A 322 -3.16 -15.49 -3.27
CA PHE A 322 -4.06 -15.02 -4.33
C PHE A 322 -3.48 -13.86 -5.14
N ARG A 323 -2.77 -12.95 -4.47
CA ARG A 323 -2.19 -11.75 -5.09
C ARG A 323 -0.67 -11.83 -5.25
N ALA A 324 -0.11 -13.03 -5.23
CA ALA A 324 1.32 -13.23 -5.27
C ALA A 324 1.98 -12.61 -6.51
N GLU A 325 1.29 -12.58 -7.65
CA GLU A 325 1.76 -11.91 -8.88
C GLU A 325 2.08 -10.41 -8.71
N LEU A 326 1.49 -9.74 -7.72
CA LEU A 326 1.73 -8.32 -7.44
C LEU A 326 2.90 -8.08 -6.50
N THR A 327 3.54 -9.14 -5.98
CA THR A 327 4.58 -9.03 -4.95
C THR A 327 5.70 -8.10 -5.40
N ASP A 328 6.23 -8.28 -6.60
CA ASP A 328 7.31 -7.42 -7.11
C ASP A 328 6.92 -5.94 -7.15
N THR A 329 5.72 -5.65 -7.68
CA THR A 329 5.17 -4.27 -7.73
C THR A 329 5.02 -3.69 -6.32
N TRP A 330 4.48 -4.45 -5.39
CA TRP A 330 4.21 -3.99 -4.04
C TRP A 330 5.46 -3.84 -3.20
N VAL A 331 6.43 -4.75 -3.33
CA VAL A 331 7.74 -4.63 -2.71
C VAL A 331 8.45 -3.39 -3.22
N HIS A 332 8.48 -3.16 -4.54
CA HIS A 332 9.08 -1.95 -5.09
C HIS A 332 8.40 -0.67 -4.59
N GLY A 333 7.07 -0.61 -4.64
CA GLY A 333 6.30 0.53 -4.15
C GLY A 333 6.48 0.79 -2.65
N LEU A 334 6.60 -0.28 -1.84
CA LEU A 334 6.83 -0.21 -0.40
C LEU A 334 8.20 0.40 -0.09
N TYR A 335 9.27 -0.11 -0.72
CA TYR A 335 10.63 0.38 -0.53
C TYR A 335 10.79 1.82 -1.05
N GLN A 336 10.18 2.16 -2.18
CA GLN A 336 10.19 3.52 -2.71
C GLN A 336 9.47 4.49 -1.75
N GLY A 337 8.31 4.11 -1.23
CA GLY A 337 7.52 4.95 -0.33
C GLY A 337 8.18 5.15 1.03
N LEU A 338 8.77 4.10 1.60
CA LEU A 338 9.45 4.15 2.91
C LEU A 338 10.87 4.70 2.83
N GLY A 339 11.55 4.60 1.69
CA GLY A 339 12.91 5.13 1.51
C GLY A 339 13.03 6.64 1.72
N GLU A 340 11.93 7.38 1.56
CA GLU A 340 11.87 8.83 1.79
C GLU A 340 11.24 9.20 3.15
N SER A 341 10.85 8.20 3.94
CA SER A 341 10.22 8.42 5.24
C SER A 341 11.24 8.88 6.29
N ALA A 342 10.73 9.48 7.36
CA ALA A 342 11.44 9.70 8.60
C ALA A 342 10.70 8.91 9.69
N PRO A 343 11.04 7.62 9.90
CA PRO A 343 10.24 6.73 10.74
C PRO A 343 10.04 7.25 12.17
N TRP A 344 11.03 7.94 12.72
CA TRP A 344 10.96 8.60 14.04
C TRP A 344 9.87 9.68 14.14
N ARG A 345 9.41 10.24 13.01
CA ARG A 345 8.36 11.27 12.96
C ARG A 345 6.95 10.67 12.91
N LEU A 346 6.79 9.37 12.64
CA LEU A 346 5.47 8.76 12.36
C LEU A 346 4.49 8.92 13.53
N GLY A 347 4.92 8.69 14.77
CA GLY A 347 4.06 8.85 15.93
C GLY A 347 3.54 10.29 16.10
N HIS A 348 4.40 11.29 15.93
CA HIS A 348 4.00 12.70 15.95
C HIS A 348 3.09 13.06 14.77
N ALA A 349 3.44 12.61 13.56
CA ALA A 349 2.64 12.84 12.36
C ALA A 349 1.20 12.34 12.51
N TYR A 350 1.03 11.17 13.13
CA TYR A 350 -0.28 10.62 13.44
C TYR A 350 -1.06 11.51 14.40
N ARG A 351 -0.43 11.94 15.51
CA ARG A 351 -1.08 12.80 16.53
C ARG A 351 -1.54 14.13 15.94
N VAL A 352 -0.69 14.81 15.16
CA VAL A 352 -1.07 16.06 14.46
C VAL A 352 -2.30 15.86 13.58
N TRP A 353 -2.35 14.75 12.83
CA TRP A 353 -3.51 14.43 12.01
C TRP A 353 -4.76 14.14 12.83
N ARG A 354 -4.64 13.33 13.89
CA ARG A 354 -5.74 12.96 14.79
C ARG A 354 -6.33 14.21 15.44
N ASP A 355 -5.47 15.04 16.03
CA ASP A 355 -5.85 16.23 16.77
C ASP A 355 -6.47 17.28 15.84
N GLY A 356 -5.92 17.44 14.63
CA GLY A 356 -6.51 18.29 13.59
C GLY A 356 -7.90 17.83 13.12
N ARG A 357 -8.17 16.51 13.11
CA ARG A 357 -9.52 15.99 12.84
C ARG A 357 -10.48 16.21 14.01
N ALA A 358 -10.01 15.96 15.23
CA ALA A 358 -10.79 16.16 16.44
C ALA A 358 -11.21 17.62 16.62
N ALA A 359 -10.31 18.57 16.37
CA ALA A 359 -10.59 20.01 16.39
C ALA A 359 -11.70 20.42 15.40
N LEU A 360 -11.91 19.65 14.33
CA LEU A 360 -12.95 19.88 13.33
C LEU A 360 -14.22 19.05 13.57
N GLY A 361 -14.33 18.35 14.70
CA GLY A 361 -15.45 17.46 15.02
C GLY A 361 -15.58 16.28 14.05
N LEU A 362 -14.48 15.87 13.41
CA LEU A 362 -14.49 14.78 12.43
C LEU A 362 -14.13 13.45 13.10
N PRO A 363 -14.78 12.34 12.70
CA PRO A 363 -14.42 11.04 13.23
C PRO A 363 -12.98 10.69 12.88
N VAL A 364 -12.24 10.19 13.86
CA VAL A 364 -10.92 9.58 13.68
C VAL A 364 -11.16 8.17 13.17
N LYS A 365 -10.91 7.96 11.87
CA LYS A 365 -11.00 6.64 11.24
C LYS A 365 -9.59 6.12 11.06
N GLU A 366 -9.18 5.22 11.95
CA GLU A 366 -7.89 4.54 11.87
C GLU A 366 -7.99 3.35 10.91
N PRO A 367 -6.92 3.01 10.17
CA PRO A 367 -5.64 3.72 10.06
C PRO A 367 -5.68 4.86 9.02
N VAL A 368 -4.69 5.78 9.05
CA VAL A 368 -4.52 6.86 8.07
C VAL A 368 -3.52 6.48 6.97
N ILE A 369 -3.89 6.68 5.70
CA ILE A 369 -3.06 6.29 4.55
C ILE A 369 -1.82 7.19 4.43
N LEU A 370 -0.64 6.59 4.21
CA LEU A 370 0.59 7.29 3.83
C LEU A 370 0.73 7.36 2.30
N PHE A 371 0.65 6.20 1.63
CA PHE A 371 0.78 6.07 0.17
C PHE A 371 0.18 4.75 -0.35
N GLY A 372 -0.02 4.64 -1.66
CA GLY A 372 -0.51 3.43 -2.33
C GLY A 372 0.61 2.60 -2.95
N LEU A 373 0.40 1.27 -3.03
CA LEU A 373 1.36 0.33 -3.63
C LEU A 373 1.12 0.08 -5.13
N GLY A 374 -0.03 0.49 -5.68
CA GLY A 374 -0.34 0.36 -7.10
C GLY A 374 -0.71 -1.08 -7.52
N GLY A 375 -0.63 -1.35 -8.82
CA GLY A 375 -0.85 -2.68 -9.40
C GLY A 375 -2.31 -3.14 -9.54
N LEU A 376 -3.29 -2.37 -9.07
CA LEU A 376 -4.70 -2.76 -9.11
C LEU A 376 -5.62 -1.68 -9.70
N GLY A 377 -6.49 -2.12 -10.62
CA GLY A 377 -7.57 -1.31 -11.23
C GLY A 377 -8.86 -1.26 -10.41
N GLN A 378 -8.98 -2.02 -9.32
CA GLN A 378 -10.20 -2.08 -8.50
C GLN A 378 -10.41 -0.82 -7.63
N GLN A 379 -11.64 -0.63 -7.11
CA GLN A 379 -12.01 0.54 -6.31
C GLN A 379 -11.17 0.69 -5.02
N ARG A 380 -10.96 -0.41 -4.29
CA ARG A 380 -10.17 -0.43 -3.04
C ARG A 380 -8.77 -0.90 -3.32
N LYS A 381 -7.79 0.01 -3.19
CA LYS A 381 -6.39 -0.25 -3.59
C LYS A 381 -5.51 -0.53 -2.37
N PRO A 382 -4.44 -1.33 -2.52
CA PRO A 382 -3.47 -1.61 -1.47
C PRO A 382 -2.70 -0.34 -1.12
N LYS A 383 -2.66 -0.04 0.17
CA LYS A 383 -2.09 1.18 0.72
C LYS A 383 -1.33 0.86 2.00
N VAL A 384 -0.21 1.55 2.18
CA VAL A 384 0.48 1.59 3.47
C VAL A 384 -0.21 2.64 4.31
N ALA A 385 -0.72 2.24 5.46
CA ALA A 385 -1.39 3.11 6.40
C ALA A 385 -0.71 3.06 7.77
N LEU A 386 -0.89 4.12 8.54
CA LEU A 386 -0.35 4.33 9.87
C LEU A 386 -1.48 4.33 10.89
N GLU A 387 -1.30 3.60 11.98
CA GLU A 387 -2.11 3.69 13.21
C GLU A 387 -1.18 3.83 14.42
N LEU A 388 -1.78 4.10 15.58
CA LEU A 388 -1.11 3.93 16.86
C LEU A 388 -1.70 2.71 17.58
N ALA A 389 -0.86 1.74 17.91
CA ALA A 389 -1.22 0.65 18.81
C ALA A 389 -0.82 1.07 20.23
N GLY A 390 -1.73 1.72 20.95
CA GLY A 390 -1.38 2.47 22.16
C GLY A 390 -0.62 3.74 21.77
N ASP A 391 0.64 3.87 22.21
CA ASP A 391 1.52 4.99 21.83
C ASP A 391 2.53 4.62 20.73
N GLU A 392 2.56 3.36 20.29
CA GLU A 392 3.54 2.88 19.32
C GLU A 392 3.01 3.00 17.88
N PRO A 393 3.76 3.64 16.97
CA PRO A 393 3.38 3.70 15.56
C PRO A 393 3.44 2.32 14.91
N ARG A 394 2.36 1.95 14.23
CA ARG A 394 2.26 0.71 13.46
C ARG A 394 1.89 1.00 12.01
N LEU A 395 2.66 0.45 11.09
CA LEU A 395 2.34 0.44 9.66
C LEU A 395 1.55 -0.83 9.31
N ARG A 396 0.55 -0.68 8.45
CA ARG A 396 -0.32 -1.78 8.01
C ARG A 396 -0.59 -1.73 6.52
N LEU A 397 -0.78 -2.92 5.93
CA LEU A 397 -1.34 -3.03 4.59
C LEU A 397 -2.86 -2.95 4.71
N VAL A 398 -3.46 -1.97 4.05
CA VAL A 398 -4.92 -1.84 3.99
C VAL A 398 -5.40 -1.67 2.57
N PHE A 399 -6.59 -2.17 2.31
CA PHE A 399 -7.31 -1.90 1.07
C PHE A 399 -8.31 -0.78 1.30
N SER A 400 -8.18 0.32 0.58
CA SER A 400 -9.07 1.46 0.76
C SER A 400 -9.36 2.17 -0.55
N GLY A 401 -10.62 2.57 -0.73
CA GLY A 401 -11.06 3.46 -1.81
C GLY A 401 -10.92 4.94 -1.44
N SER A 402 -10.59 5.27 -0.19
CA SER A 402 -10.39 6.65 0.24
C SER A 402 -9.14 7.23 -0.39
N ASN A 403 -9.22 8.43 -0.96
CA ASN A 403 -8.05 9.20 -1.42
C ASN A 403 -7.43 10.07 -0.32
N ALA A 404 -7.99 10.06 0.90
CA ALA A 404 -7.44 10.80 2.01
C ALA A 404 -6.06 10.25 2.38
N VAL A 405 -5.07 11.14 2.54
CA VAL A 405 -3.69 10.79 2.86
C VAL A 405 -3.15 11.67 3.98
N LEU A 406 -2.21 11.14 4.76
CA LEU A 406 -1.43 11.90 5.71
C LEU A 406 -0.46 12.82 4.94
N PRO A 407 -0.46 14.14 5.21
CA PRO A 407 0.44 15.06 4.53
C PRO A 407 1.90 14.63 4.65
N ARG A 408 2.58 14.56 3.50
CA ARG A 408 3.94 14.04 3.39
C ARG A 408 4.94 14.79 4.27
N ALA A 409 4.79 16.11 4.38
CA ALA A 409 5.65 16.97 5.18
C ALA A 409 5.74 16.56 6.66
N LEU A 410 4.72 15.86 7.19
CA LEU A 410 4.69 15.42 8.59
C LEU A 410 5.57 14.19 8.84
N TRP A 411 5.81 13.34 7.84
CA TRP A 411 6.41 12.01 8.05
C TRP A 411 7.61 11.70 7.16
N THR A 412 8.02 12.58 6.25
CA THR A 412 9.27 12.42 5.46
C THR A 412 10.44 13.16 6.05
N VAL A 413 11.66 12.85 5.64
CA VAL A 413 12.87 13.57 6.10
C VAL A 413 12.80 15.05 5.67
N PRO A 414 12.86 16.03 6.60
CA PRO A 414 13.01 17.44 6.26
C PRO A 414 14.26 17.70 5.41
N ALA A 415 14.18 18.60 4.43
CA ALA A 415 15.27 18.86 3.50
C ALA A 415 16.53 19.43 4.20
N ASP A 416 16.32 20.28 5.20
CA ASP A 416 17.36 20.85 6.06
C ASP A 416 17.99 19.81 6.98
N LEU A 417 17.20 18.88 7.54
CA LEU A 417 17.76 17.74 8.29
C LEU A 417 18.60 16.82 7.39
N ALA A 418 18.10 16.50 6.20
CA ALA A 418 18.84 15.66 5.24
C ALA A 418 20.19 16.29 4.89
N ALA A 419 20.22 17.59 4.58
CA ALA A 419 21.46 18.33 4.34
C ALA A 419 22.42 18.21 5.54
N ARG A 420 21.92 18.43 6.76
CA ARG A 420 22.71 18.32 7.99
C ARG A 420 23.29 16.92 8.19
N LEU A 421 22.51 15.86 7.95
CA LEU A 421 22.94 14.47 8.07
C LEU A 421 23.99 14.08 7.03
N HIS A 422 23.96 14.71 5.85
CA HIS A 422 25.00 14.57 4.84
C HIS A 422 26.23 15.46 5.09
N GLY A 423 26.22 16.30 6.12
CA GLY A 423 27.28 17.29 6.37
C GLY A 423 27.30 18.43 5.33
N TRP A 424 26.20 18.66 4.62
CA TRP A 424 26.05 19.78 3.71
C TRP A 424 25.57 21.01 4.48
N THR A 425 26.36 22.08 4.43
CA THR A 425 26.00 23.38 4.99
C THR A 425 25.45 24.27 3.89
N PRO A 426 24.20 24.76 4.01
CA PRO A 426 23.70 25.79 3.11
C PRO A 426 24.58 27.05 3.23
N GLU A 427 25.05 27.58 2.09
CA GLU A 427 25.79 28.85 2.02
C GLU A 427 24.87 30.04 2.34
N SER A 428 23.57 29.87 2.11
CA SER A 428 22.50 30.77 2.53
C SER A 428 21.90 30.24 3.84
N ALA A 429 22.45 30.68 4.97
CA ALA A 429 21.84 30.43 6.28
C ALA A 429 20.38 30.96 6.28
N VAL A 430 19.44 30.04 6.53
CA VAL A 430 18.01 30.31 6.79
C VAL A 430 17.85 31.12 8.06
#